data_AF-I2FKF2-F1
#
_entry.id   AF-I2FKF2-F1
#
_cell.length_a   1.000
_cell.length_b   1.000
_cell.length_c   1.000
_cell.angle_alpha   90.00
_cell.angle_beta   90.00
_cell.angle_gamma   90.00
#
_symmetry.space_group_name_H-M   'P 1'
#
loop_
_entity.id
_entity.type
_entity.pdbx_description
1 polymer ?
#
loop_
_entity_poly.entity_id
_entity_poly.type
_entity_poly.pdbx_seq_one_letter_code
_entity_poly.pdbx_strand_id
1 'polypeptide(L)' 'PFFTCNIMDAMCTKLSLDCSPGVTAFILTTWLGYMNSFVNPVIYTIYNPEFRKAFKKLMALGT' A
#
# COMPACT_ATOMS: atom_id res chain seq x y z
N PRO A 1 1.66 -8.75 -0.62
CA PRO A 1 3.09 -8.92 -0.30
C PRO A 1 3.39 -8.83 1.21
N PHE A 2 2.92 -7.79 1.93
CA PHE A 2 3.11 -7.67 3.38
C PHE A 2 2.62 -8.89 4.16
N PHE A 3 1.36 -9.29 3.97
CA PHE A 3 0.79 -10.48 4.62
C PHE A 3 1.53 -11.76 4.23
N THR A 4 1.91 -11.91 2.96
CA THR A 4 2.69 -13.06 2.48
C THR A 4 4.04 -13.15 3.19
N CYS A 5 4.77 -12.05 3.35
CA CYS A 5 6.05 -12.02 4.07
C CYS A 5 5.87 -12.42 5.55
N ASN A 6 4.86 -11.88 6.23
CA ASN A 6 4.59 -12.22 7.63
C ASN A 6 4.20 -13.69 7.82
N ILE A 7 3.34 -14.23 6.95
CA ILE A 7 2.94 -15.64 7.00
C ILE A 7 4.15 -16.54 6.69
N MET A 8 4.94 -16.19 5.69
CA MET A 8 6.16 -16.93 5.34
C MET A 8 7.14 -16.97 6.50
N ASP A 9 7.42 -15.83 7.13
CA ASP A 9 8.32 -15.75 8.28
C ASP A 9 7.83 -16.57 9.48
N ALA A 10 6.52 -16.52 9.79
CA ALA A 10 5.92 -17.34 10.83
C ALA A 10 6.04 -18.85 10.52
N MET A 11 5.84 -19.25 9.26
CA MET A 11 5.97 -20.64 8.81
C MET A 11 7.43 -21.12 8.85
N CYS A 12 8.38 -20.30 8.39
CA CYS A 12 9.81 -20.61 8.41
C CYS A 12 10.31 -20.77 9.84
N THR A 13 9.88 -19.89 10.75
CA THR A 13 10.19 -19.98 12.18
C THR A 13 9.60 -21.25 12.80
N LYS A 14 8.33 -21.57 12.51
CA LYS A 14 7.66 -22.76 13.05
C LYS A 14 8.29 -24.07 12.55
N LEU A 15 8.73 -24.11 11.29
CA LEU A 15 9.28 -25.30 10.64
C LEU A 15 10.81 -25.41 10.73
N SER A 16 11.48 -24.43 11.37
CA SER A 16 12.95 -24.34 11.44
C SER A 16 13.61 -24.37 10.06
N LEU A 17 13.00 -23.68 9.09
CA LEU A 17 13.49 -23.55 7.72
C LEU A 17 14.16 -22.18 7.52
N ASP A 18 15.27 -22.15 6.79
CA ASP A 18 15.93 -20.91 6.38
C ASP A 18 15.23 -20.32 5.14
N CYS A 19 14.07 -19.71 5.37
CA CYS A 19 13.25 -19.10 4.32
C CYS A 19 12.62 -17.75 4.73
N SER A 20 13.18 -17.07 5.74
CA SER A 20 12.67 -15.76 6.14
C SER A 20 12.81 -14.76 4.99
N PRO A 21 11.80 -13.92 4.70
CA PRO A 21 11.84 -12.92 3.63
C PRO A 21 12.98 -11.89 3.74
N GLY A 22 13.60 -11.77 4.92
CA GLY A 22 14.67 -10.82 5.20
C GLY A 22 14.16 -9.40 5.51
N VAL A 23 14.98 -8.63 6.24
CA VAL A 23 14.63 -7.31 6.77
C VAL A 23 14.23 -6.32 5.67
N THR A 24 14.94 -6.33 4.54
CA THR A 24 14.64 -5.45 3.40
C THR A 24 13.23 -5.70 2.84
N ALA A 25 12.82 -6.96 2.70
CA ALA A 25 11.48 -7.29 2.21
C ALA A 25 10.40 -6.80 3.19
N PHE A 26 10.62 -6.95 4.50
CA PHE A 26 9.70 -6.42 5.51
C PHE A 26 9.55 -4.90 5.43
N ILE A 27 10.66 -4.17 5.34
CA ILE A 27 10.64 -2.71 5.22
C ILE A 27 9.89 -2.30 3.95
N LEU A 28 10.25 -2.87 2.79
CA LEU A 28 9.63 -2.52 1.52
C LEU A 28 8.13 -2.80 1.50
N THR A 29 7.73 -3.99 1.96
CA THR A 29 6.31 -4.37 1.96
C THR A 29 5.48 -3.58 2.96
N THR A 30 6.08 -3.11 4.06
CA THR A 30 5.45 -2.20 5.02
C THR A 30 5.22 -0.82 4.42
N TRP A 31 6.24 -0.23 3.78
CA TRP A 31 6.11 1.05 3.09
C TRP A 31 5.09 1.00 1.95
N LEU A 32 5.07 -0.10 1.18
CA LEU A 32 4.02 -0.33 0.19
C LEU A 32 2.62 -0.36 0.81
N GLY A 33 2.49 -0.94 2.01
CA GLY A 33 1.25 -0.90 2.78
C GLY A 33 0.82 0.53 3.11
N TYR A 34 1.73 1.38 3.58
CA TYR A 34 1.45 2.80 3.86
C TYR A 34 1.08 3.58 2.60
N MET A 35 1.68 3.26 1.46
CA MET A 35 1.35 3.90 0.19
C MET A 35 -0.06 3.59 -0.30
N ASN A 36 -0.68 2.50 0.13
CA ASN A 36 -2.03 2.14 -0.30
C ASN A 36 -3.06 3.25 0.02
N SER A 37 -2.98 3.85 1.21
CA SER A 37 -3.87 4.96 1.60
C SER A 37 -3.62 6.23 0.80
N PHE A 38 -2.35 6.53 0.46
CA PHE A 38 -1.98 7.70 -0.35
C PHE A 38 -2.46 7.57 -1.80
N VAL A 39 -2.41 6.36 -2.35
CA VAL A 39 -2.78 6.10 -3.74
C VAL A 39 -4.29 6.23 -3.95
N ASN A 40 -5.12 6.04 -2.92
CA ASN A 40 -6.58 6.13 -3.03
C ASN A 40 -7.08 7.48 -3.61
N PRO A 41 -6.71 8.67 -3.08
CA PRO A 41 -7.01 9.95 -3.72
C PRO A 41 -6.57 10.06 -5.19
N VAL A 42 -5.42 9.49 -5.54
CA VAL A 42 -4.91 9.48 -6.92
C VAL A 42 -5.82 8.63 -7.81
N ILE A 43 -6.18 7.43 -7.37
CA ILE A 43 -7.11 6.55 -8.09
C ILE A 43 -8.47 7.24 -8.27
N TYR A 44 -9.03 7.84 -7.21
CA TYR A 44 -10.34 8.48 -7.29
C TYR A 44 -10.32 9.70 -8.21
N THR A 45 -9.26 10.52 -8.15
CA THR A 45 -9.13 11.65 -9.08
C THR A 45 -8.93 11.18 -10.52
N ILE A 46 -8.33 10.03 -10.80
CA ILE A 46 -8.18 9.50 -12.18
C ILE A 46 -9.47 8.87 -12.70
N TYR A 47 -10.12 8.01 -11.91
CA TYR A 47 -11.21 7.16 -12.40
C TYR A 47 -12.62 7.64 -12.00
N ASN A 48 -12.76 8.60 -11.09
CA ASN A 48 -14.05 9.17 -10.69
C ASN A 48 -14.12 10.66 -11.04
N PRO A 49 -14.79 11.03 -12.17
CA PRO A 49 -14.91 12.43 -12.60
C PRO A 49 -15.60 13.34 -11.58
N GLU A 50 -16.59 12.84 -10.83
CA GLU A 50 -17.30 13.62 -9.81
C GLU A 50 -16.39 13.89 -8.61
N PHE A 51 -15.63 12.89 -8.16
CA PHE A 51 -14.62 13.07 -7.13
C PHE A 51 -13.54 14.07 -7.59
N ARG A 52 -13.09 13.97 -8.85
CA ARG A 52 -12.13 14.94 -9.43
C ARG A 52 -12.67 16.36 -9.41
N LYS A 53 -13.93 16.59 -9.80
CA LYS A 53 -14.56 17.92 -9.76
C LYS A 53 -14.59 18.47 -8.33
N ALA A 54 -15.06 17.67 -7.38
CA ALA A 54 -15.09 18.05 -5.97
C ALA A 54 -13.68 18.36 -5.43
N PHE A 55 -12.67 17.54 -5.78
CA PHE A 55 -11.28 17.74 -5.39
C PHE A 55 -10.67 19.01 -5.99
N LYS A 56 -10.94 19.30 -7.27
CA LYS A 56 -10.54 20.57 -7.91
C LYS A 56 -11.16 21.78 -7.22
N LYS A 57 -12.44 21.69 -6.84
CA LYS A 57 -13.12 22.74 -6.09
C LYS A 57 -12.52 22.95 -4.70
N LEU A 58 -12.20 21.85 -3.98
CA LEU A 58 -11.50 21.91 -2.69
C LEU A 58 -10.13 22.58 -2.78
N MET A 59 -9.38 22.34 -3.86
CA MET A 59 -8.09 22.99 -4.11
C MET A 59 -8.21 24.40 -4.70
N ALA A 60 -9.44 24.93 -4.86
CA ALA A 60 -9.72 26.21 -5.53
C ALA A 60 -9.15 26.32 -6.96
N LEU A 61 -9.05 25.19 -7.68
CA LEU A 61 -8.50 25.11 -9.04
C LEU A 61 -9.58 25.08 -10.15
N GLY A 62 -10.85 25.33 -9.82
CA GLY A 62 -11.94 25.42 -10.79
C GLY A 62 -13.29 25.76 -10.14
N THR A 63 -14.14 26.47 -10.89
CA THR A 63 -15.54 26.80 -10.54
C THR A 63 -16.49 25.65 -10.81
#